data_AF-A0A9P8VP22-F1
#
_entry.id   AF-A0A9P8VP22-F1
#
_cell.length_a   1.000
_cell.length_b   1.000
_cell.length_c   1.000
_cell.angle_alpha   90.00
_cell.angle_beta   90.00
_cell.angle_gamma   90.00
#
_symmetry.space_group_name_H-M   'P 1'
#
loop_
_entity.id
_entity.type
_entity.pdbx_description
1 polymer ?
#
loop_
_entity_poly.entity_id
_entity_poly.type
_entity_poly.pdbx_seq_one_letter_code
_entity_poly.pdbx_strand_id
1 'polypeptide(L)'
;MGWALVLVASFASRDSVRLPIFDLLLLGCGPDGHTCSLFPGHALLRETSSWVAPIDDSPKPPQCRITLTLPVVTHAIRVAFVATGGGKKDIMKQIFDTNGGLPCSLVNEATGERCSWFVDEPAVEGVSFPRRVFLLTWLISRGGMSTTLITIELSHSTTTATIV
;
A
#
# COMPACT_ATOMS: atom_id res chain seq x y z
N MET A 1 14.81 -30.45 0.04
CA MET A 1 14.55 -30.23 1.48
C MET A 1 15.67 -29.50 2.24
N GLY A 2 16.92 -29.40 1.76
CA GLY A 2 18.04 -28.84 2.55
C GLY A 2 18.25 -27.31 2.52
N TRP A 3 17.88 -26.62 1.44
CA TRP A 3 18.25 -25.21 1.24
C TRP A 3 17.57 -24.23 2.20
N ALA A 4 16.33 -24.52 2.64
CA ALA A 4 15.63 -23.68 3.61
C ALA A 4 16.36 -23.63 4.96
N LEU A 5 16.86 -24.76 5.44
CA LEU A 5 17.64 -24.84 6.68
C LEU A 5 18.97 -24.11 6.56
N VAL A 6 19.63 -24.18 5.40
CA VAL A 6 20.87 -23.45 5.13
C VAL A 6 20.63 -21.95 5.14
N LEU A 7 19.57 -21.47 4.47
CA LEU A 7 19.22 -20.05 4.45
C LEU A 7 18.88 -19.52 5.85
N VAL A 8 18.11 -20.27 6.63
CA VAL A 8 17.79 -19.90 8.01
C VAL A 8 19.07 -19.86 8.85
N ALA A 9 19.92 -20.88 8.80
CA ALA A 9 21.16 -20.90 9.57
C ALA A 9 22.13 -19.76 9.19
N SER A 10 22.17 -19.38 7.91
CA SER A 10 23.08 -18.34 7.40
C SER A 10 22.57 -16.92 7.59
N PHE A 11 21.25 -16.68 7.57
CA PHE A 11 20.67 -15.34 7.51
C PHE A 11 19.66 -15.02 8.62
N ALA A 12 19.16 -16.00 9.37
CA ALA A 12 18.17 -15.77 10.42
C ALA A 12 18.88 -15.33 11.72
N SER A 13 18.75 -14.05 12.09
CA SER A 13 19.11 -13.56 13.42
C SER A 13 18.08 -14.00 14.47
N ARG A 14 18.38 -13.94 15.78
CA ARG A 14 17.42 -14.37 16.83
C ARG A 14 16.05 -13.65 16.79
N ASP A 15 15.98 -12.48 16.15
CA ASP A 15 14.76 -11.68 15.97
C ASP A 15 14.09 -11.85 14.60
N SER A 16 14.64 -12.69 13.71
CA SER A 16 14.13 -12.91 12.35
C SER A 16 12.77 -13.64 12.27
N VAL A 17 12.14 -13.90 13.41
CA VAL A 17 10.80 -14.50 13.53
C VAL A 17 9.70 -13.44 13.68
N ARG A 18 10.07 -12.15 13.83
CA ARG A 18 9.09 -11.05 13.97
C ARG A 18 8.73 -10.48 12.60
N LEU A 19 7.45 -10.17 12.39
CA LEU A 19 7.02 -9.42 11.21
C LEU A 19 7.87 -8.14 11.06
N PRO A 20 8.42 -7.86 9.86
CA PRO A 20 9.16 -6.63 9.64
C PRO A 20 8.23 -5.43 9.83
N ILE A 21 8.72 -4.41 10.51
CA ILE A 21 8.02 -3.14 10.69
C ILE A 21 8.66 -2.12 9.76
N PHE A 22 7.93 -1.71 8.74
CA PHE A 22 8.31 -0.58 7.89
C PHE A 22 7.81 0.72 8.49
N ASP A 23 8.64 1.77 8.51
CA ASP A 23 8.20 3.10 8.95
C ASP A 23 7.10 3.66 8.04
N LEU A 24 7.25 3.46 6.73
CA LEU A 24 6.31 3.90 5.70
C LEU A 24 6.28 2.92 4.53
N LEU A 25 5.07 2.53 4.10
CA LEU A 25 4.85 1.89 2.81
C LEU A 25 4.08 2.83 1.88
N LEU A 26 4.66 3.09 0.70
CA LEU A 26 4.02 3.85 -0.37
C LEU A 26 3.38 2.88 -1.35
N LEU A 27 2.07 2.98 -1.53
CA LEU A 27 1.27 2.01 -2.28
C LEU A 27 0.47 2.69 -3.39
N GLY A 28 0.29 1.97 -4.51
CA GLY A 28 -0.65 2.36 -5.55
C GLY A 28 -2.02 1.74 -5.35
N CYS A 29 -3.04 2.35 -5.95
CA CYS A 29 -4.39 1.77 -6.04
C CYS A 29 -4.70 1.42 -7.49
N GLY A 30 -4.91 0.14 -7.79
CA GLY A 30 -5.36 -0.33 -9.09
C GLY A 30 -6.80 0.07 -9.41
N PRO A 31 -7.20 0.09 -10.70
CA PRO A 31 -8.58 0.41 -11.09
C PRO A 31 -9.63 -0.62 -10.62
N ASP A 32 -9.18 -1.80 -10.18
CA ASP A 32 -9.91 -2.91 -9.56
C ASP A 32 -9.65 -3.01 -8.05
N GLY A 33 -8.98 -2.02 -7.45
CA GLY A 33 -8.72 -1.97 -6.01
C GLY A 33 -7.58 -2.86 -5.55
N HIS A 34 -6.76 -3.39 -6.47
CA HIS A 34 -5.52 -4.09 -6.11
C HIS A 34 -4.48 -3.11 -5.57
N THR A 35 -3.63 -3.60 -4.68
CA THR A 35 -2.38 -2.95 -4.26
C THR A 35 -1.29 -4.00 -4.21
N CYS A 36 -0.03 -3.58 -4.35
CA CYS A 36 1.07 -4.51 -4.59
C CYS A 36 0.66 -5.45 -5.75
N SER A 37 0.79 -6.76 -5.56
CA SER A 37 0.26 -7.79 -6.47
C SER A 37 -0.81 -8.62 -5.79
N LEU A 38 -1.54 -8.01 -4.86
CA LEU A 38 -2.69 -8.58 -4.18
C LEU A 38 -3.95 -8.18 -4.93
N PHE A 39 -4.57 -9.13 -5.64
CA PHE A 39 -5.72 -8.90 -6.51
C PHE A 39 -7.04 -9.34 -5.87
N PRO A 40 -8.17 -8.70 -6.20
CA PRO A 40 -9.49 -9.11 -5.73
C PRO A 40 -9.76 -10.60 -5.99
N GLY A 41 -10.24 -11.32 -4.97
CA GLY A 41 -10.57 -12.75 -5.05
C GLY A 41 -9.37 -13.72 -5.15
N HIS A 42 -8.15 -13.20 -5.26
CA HIS A 42 -6.95 -14.04 -5.41
C HIS A 42 -6.60 -14.79 -4.13
N ALA A 43 -6.02 -15.98 -4.24
CA ALA A 43 -5.68 -16.82 -3.08
C ALA A 43 -4.67 -16.16 -2.13
N LEU A 44 -3.78 -15.31 -2.65
CA LEU A 44 -2.79 -14.56 -1.85
C LEU A 44 -3.41 -13.61 -0.83
N LEU A 45 -4.69 -13.22 -0.97
CA LEU A 45 -5.38 -12.46 0.09
C LEU A 45 -5.58 -13.28 1.37
N ARG A 46 -5.44 -14.61 1.30
CA ARG A 46 -5.54 -15.53 2.45
C ARG A 46 -4.16 -15.95 3.00
N GLU A 47 -3.06 -15.44 2.44
CA GLU A 47 -1.72 -15.76 2.92
C GLU A 47 -1.44 -15.05 4.26
N THR A 48 -1.16 -15.82 5.30
CA THR A 48 -0.97 -15.30 6.67
C THR A 48 0.41 -15.60 7.27
N SER A 49 1.23 -16.40 6.61
CA SER A 49 2.47 -16.95 7.16
C SER A 49 3.73 -16.33 6.53
N SER A 50 3.72 -16.19 5.22
CA SER A 50 4.86 -15.68 4.46
C SER A 50 4.87 -14.16 4.44
N TRP A 51 6.04 -13.55 4.56
CA TRP A 51 6.19 -12.10 4.47
C TRP A 51 6.11 -11.59 3.03
N VAL A 52 6.68 -12.39 2.13
CA VAL A 52 6.77 -12.15 0.70
C VAL A 52 6.32 -13.43 0.01
N ALA A 53 5.51 -13.30 -1.04
CA ALA A 53 5.03 -14.44 -1.81
C ALA A 53 5.24 -14.21 -3.32
N PRO A 54 5.54 -15.27 -4.09
CA PRO A 54 5.41 -15.23 -5.54
C PRO A 54 3.93 -15.27 -5.94
N ILE A 55 3.63 -14.66 -7.08
CA ILE A 55 2.39 -14.84 -7.84
C ILE A 55 2.80 -15.20 -9.25
N ASP A 56 2.25 -16.27 -9.83
CA ASP A 56 2.54 -16.72 -11.20
C ASP A 56 1.32 -16.64 -12.13
N ASP A 57 0.15 -16.34 -11.58
CA ASP A 57 -1.15 -16.29 -12.22
C ASP A 57 -1.84 -14.93 -12.07
N SER A 58 -1.05 -13.83 -12.01
CA SER A 58 -1.63 -12.48 -11.91
C SER A 58 -2.63 -12.23 -13.05
N PRO A 59 -3.83 -11.70 -12.75
CA PRO A 59 -4.83 -11.37 -13.77
C PRO A 59 -4.39 -10.19 -14.66
N LYS A 60 -3.24 -9.56 -14.37
CA LYS A 60 -2.68 -8.45 -15.14
C LYS A 60 -1.23 -8.73 -15.53
N PRO A 61 -0.80 -8.41 -16.76
CA PRO A 61 0.58 -8.62 -17.18
C PRO A 61 1.57 -7.71 -16.43
N PRO A 62 2.81 -8.16 -16.16
CA PRO A 62 3.28 -9.54 -16.30
C PRO A 62 2.62 -10.47 -15.26
N GLN A 63 2.43 -11.75 -15.63
CA GLN A 63 1.77 -12.74 -14.78
C GLN A 63 2.60 -13.07 -13.54
N CYS A 64 3.91 -13.22 -13.70
CA CYS A 64 4.84 -13.54 -12.63
C CYS A 64 5.30 -12.28 -11.90
N ARG A 65 5.09 -12.23 -10.57
CA ARG A 65 5.54 -11.15 -9.69
C ARG A 65 5.97 -11.70 -8.34
N ILE A 66 6.62 -10.86 -7.55
CA ILE A 66 6.90 -11.08 -6.13
C ILE A 66 6.20 -9.96 -5.38
N THR A 67 5.59 -10.25 -4.24
CA THR A 67 4.78 -9.24 -3.54
C THR A 67 4.81 -9.38 -2.02
N LEU A 68 4.63 -8.26 -1.33
CA LEU A 68 4.39 -8.25 0.11
C LEU A 68 2.98 -8.74 0.41
N THR A 69 2.85 -9.57 1.45
CA THR A 69 1.55 -10.12 1.88
C THR A 69 0.83 -9.16 2.83
N LEU A 70 -0.48 -9.35 3.00
CA LEU A 70 -1.29 -8.51 3.90
C LEU A 70 -0.75 -8.43 5.33
N PRO A 71 -0.26 -9.52 5.97
CA PRO A 71 0.34 -9.42 7.30
C PRO A 71 1.48 -8.41 7.38
N VAL A 72 2.33 -8.30 6.35
CA VAL A 72 3.45 -7.35 6.34
C VAL A 72 2.96 -5.94 6.04
N VAL A 73 2.13 -5.78 5.01
CA VAL A 73 1.63 -4.46 4.60
C VAL A 73 0.86 -3.78 5.73
N THR A 74 0.04 -4.53 6.48
CA THR A 74 -0.77 -4.00 7.58
C THR A 74 0.00 -3.79 8.88
N HIS A 75 1.23 -4.32 8.98
CA HIS A 75 2.12 -4.14 10.12
C HIS A 75 3.00 -2.88 10.06
N ALA A 76 3.02 -2.16 8.94
CA ALA A 76 3.76 -0.90 8.80
C ALA A 76 3.28 0.20 9.77
N ILE A 77 4.20 1.06 10.24
CA ILE A 77 3.86 2.20 11.11
C ILE A 77 2.95 3.19 10.38
N ARG A 78 3.22 3.44 9.09
CA ARG A 78 2.38 4.26 8.20
C ARG A 78 2.20 3.60 6.84
N VAL A 79 1.02 3.78 6.26
CA VAL A 79 0.72 3.42 4.87
C VAL A 79 0.22 4.66 4.15
N ALA A 80 0.80 4.95 2.99
CA ALA A 80 0.42 6.04 2.12
C ALA A 80 -0.04 5.48 0.77
N PHE A 81 -1.33 5.58 0.46
CA PHE A 81 -1.84 5.30 -0.88
C PHE A 81 -1.73 6.54 -1.75
N VAL A 82 -1.33 6.36 -3.01
CA VAL A 82 -1.38 7.39 -4.05
C VAL A 82 -2.32 6.93 -5.15
N ALA A 83 -3.34 7.73 -5.44
CA ALA A 83 -4.33 7.43 -6.48
C ALA A 83 -4.85 8.72 -7.12
N THR A 84 -4.52 8.95 -8.40
CA THR A 84 -4.87 10.17 -9.13
C THR A 84 -5.65 9.86 -10.40
N GLY A 85 -6.41 10.85 -10.86
CA GLY A 85 -7.19 10.84 -12.09
C GLY A 85 -8.62 10.32 -11.91
N GLY A 86 -9.55 10.88 -12.70
CA GLY A 86 -10.98 10.58 -12.63
C GLY A 86 -11.35 9.11 -12.85
N GLY A 87 -10.50 8.34 -13.54
CA GLY A 87 -10.66 6.89 -13.68
C GLY A 87 -10.58 6.10 -12.36
N LYS A 88 -10.23 6.76 -11.24
CA LYS A 88 -10.24 6.16 -9.89
C LYS A 88 -11.55 6.36 -9.14
N LYS A 89 -12.43 7.26 -9.57
CA LYS A 89 -13.64 7.65 -8.83
C LYS A 89 -14.48 6.45 -8.37
N ASP A 90 -14.82 5.55 -9.28
CA ASP A 90 -15.69 4.42 -8.97
C ASP A 90 -15.03 3.43 -8.01
N ILE A 91 -13.75 3.15 -8.18
CA ILE A 91 -13.04 2.22 -7.30
C ILE A 91 -12.79 2.84 -5.92
N MET A 92 -12.52 4.14 -5.86
CA MET A 92 -12.39 4.89 -4.60
C MET A 92 -13.71 4.85 -3.83
N LYS A 93 -14.84 5.05 -4.52
CA LYS A 93 -16.16 4.87 -3.92
C LYS A 93 -16.35 3.49 -3.34
N GLN A 94 -15.99 2.42 -4.07
CA GLN A 94 -16.10 1.06 -3.54
C GLN A 94 -15.21 0.83 -2.32
N ILE A 95 -13.98 1.36 -2.32
CA ILE A 95 -13.03 1.21 -1.20
C ILE A 95 -13.53 1.91 0.07
N PHE A 96 -14.18 3.07 -0.05
CA PHE A 96 -14.62 3.86 1.12
C PHE A 96 -16.07 3.62 1.55
N ASP A 97 -16.98 3.29 0.63
CA ASP A 97 -18.40 3.11 0.93
C ASP A 97 -18.78 1.64 1.19
N THR A 98 -17.98 0.67 0.72
CA THR A 98 -18.33 -0.76 0.74
C THR A 98 -17.22 -1.59 1.40
N ASN A 99 -17.54 -2.42 2.40
CA ASN A 99 -16.63 -3.47 2.90
C ASN A 99 -16.52 -4.62 1.89
N GLY A 100 -16.09 -4.32 0.67
CA GLY A 100 -16.14 -5.22 -0.49
C GLY A 100 -15.01 -6.25 -0.55
N GLY A 101 -14.14 -6.30 0.46
CA GLY A 101 -12.99 -7.20 0.50
C GLY A 101 -11.94 -6.90 -0.57
N LEU A 102 -11.94 -5.66 -1.11
CA LEU A 102 -10.93 -5.23 -2.06
C LEU A 102 -9.57 -5.10 -1.36
N PRO A 103 -8.46 -5.46 -2.00
CA PRO A 103 -7.13 -5.40 -1.39
C PRO A 103 -6.79 -4.04 -0.76
N CYS A 104 -7.10 -2.93 -1.44
CA CYS A 104 -6.94 -1.59 -0.89
C CYS A 104 -7.84 -1.32 0.33
N SER A 105 -9.09 -1.79 0.35
CA SER A 105 -9.98 -1.60 1.52
C SER A 105 -9.50 -2.43 2.70
N LEU A 106 -9.06 -3.68 2.47
CA LEU A 106 -8.48 -4.53 3.52
C LEU A 106 -7.28 -3.86 4.20
N VAL A 107 -6.36 -3.27 3.41
CA VAL A 107 -5.22 -2.54 3.97
C VAL A 107 -5.68 -1.28 4.70
N ASN A 108 -6.58 -0.49 4.12
CA ASN A 108 -7.12 0.73 4.71
C ASN A 108 -7.81 0.47 6.06
N GLU A 109 -8.65 -0.56 6.13
CA GLU A 109 -9.37 -0.97 7.34
C GLU A 109 -8.41 -1.48 8.42
N ALA A 110 -7.49 -2.37 8.08
CA ALA A 110 -6.55 -2.95 9.04
C ALA A 110 -5.53 -1.94 9.59
N THR A 111 -5.21 -0.90 8.82
CA THR A 111 -4.24 0.14 9.24
C THR A 111 -4.92 1.34 9.89
N GLY A 112 -6.19 1.61 9.58
CA GLY A 112 -7.00 2.65 10.23
C GLY A 112 -6.34 4.03 10.14
N GLU A 113 -6.10 4.66 11.29
CA GLU A 113 -5.48 6.00 11.36
C GLU A 113 -4.01 6.05 10.87
N ARG A 114 -3.39 4.89 10.68
CA ARG A 114 -2.05 4.78 10.08
C ARG A 114 -2.08 4.88 8.55
N CYS A 115 -3.25 4.76 7.93
CA CYS A 115 -3.45 4.91 6.49
C CYS A 115 -3.71 6.37 6.12
N SER A 116 -3.00 6.86 5.10
CA SER A 116 -3.25 8.16 4.47
C SER A 116 -3.42 7.98 2.97
N TRP A 117 -4.35 8.73 2.38
CA TRP A 117 -4.63 8.71 0.94
C TRP A 117 -4.25 10.06 0.32
N PHE A 118 -3.37 10.02 -0.67
CA PHE A 118 -2.94 11.16 -1.47
C PHE A 118 -3.60 11.05 -2.84
N VAL A 119 -4.57 11.94 -3.09
CA VAL A 119 -5.49 11.87 -4.22
C VAL A 119 -5.69 13.27 -4.81
N ASP A 120 -6.08 13.33 -6.08
CA ASP A 120 -6.54 14.56 -6.71
C ASP A 120 -8.07 14.66 -6.68
N GLU A 121 -8.61 15.86 -6.88
CA GLU A 121 -10.06 16.10 -6.85
C GLU A 121 -10.82 15.17 -7.84
N PRO A 122 -10.35 14.96 -9.09
CA PRO A 122 -11.01 14.02 -10.01
C PRO A 122 -11.13 12.58 -9.47
N ALA A 123 -10.12 12.06 -8.77
CA ALA A 123 -10.15 10.69 -8.24
C ALA A 123 -11.20 10.47 -7.14
N VAL A 124 -11.67 11.54 -6.49
CA VAL A 124 -12.57 11.45 -5.33
C VAL A 124 -13.84 12.28 -5.45
N GLU A 125 -14.13 12.81 -6.64
CA GLU A 125 -15.35 13.55 -6.91
C GLU A 125 -16.58 12.71 -6.52
N GLY A 126 -17.38 13.19 -5.56
CA GLY A 126 -18.58 12.50 -5.10
C GLY A 126 -18.34 11.23 -4.25
N VAL A 127 -17.10 11.00 -3.80
CA VAL A 127 -16.76 9.94 -2.84
C VAL A 127 -16.87 10.47 -1.42
N SER A 128 -17.56 9.75 -0.54
CA SER A 128 -17.64 10.07 0.87
C SER A 128 -16.47 9.43 1.61
N PHE A 129 -15.73 10.21 2.39
CA PHE A 129 -14.64 9.71 3.22
C PHE A 129 -14.45 10.61 4.43
N PRO A 130 -13.98 10.06 5.57
CA PRO A 130 -13.67 10.89 6.73
C PRO A 130 -12.51 11.83 6.40
N ARG A 131 -12.81 13.12 6.21
CA ARG A 131 -11.78 14.16 6.06
C ARG A 131 -11.10 14.38 7.41
N ARG A 132 -9.86 13.93 7.53
CA ARG A 132 -9.02 14.29 8.67
C ARG A 132 -8.23 15.53 8.31
N VAL A 133 -8.35 16.58 9.12
CA VAL A 133 -7.48 17.74 9.02
C VAL A 133 -6.07 17.26 9.38
N PHE A 134 -5.16 17.22 8.41
CA PHE A 134 -3.75 17.08 8.68
C PHE A 134 -3.30 18.38 9.36
N LEU A 135 -3.32 18.41 10.69
CA LEU A 135 -2.85 19.54 11.47
C LEU A 135 -1.33 19.70 11.23
N LEU A 136 -0.99 20.50 10.23
CA LEU A 136 0.36 20.98 9.92
C LEU A 136 1.07 21.61 11.13
N THR A 137 0.33 21.95 12.18
CA THR A 137 0.85 22.46 13.46
C THR A 137 1.90 21.55 14.08
N TRP A 138 1.85 20.23 13.84
CA TRP A 138 2.86 19.31 14.36
C TRP A 138 4.23 19.41 13.65
N LEU A 139 4.26 19.84 12.38
CA LEU A 139 5.50 20.05 11.64
C LEU A 139 6.12 21.43 11.91
N ILE A 140 5.28 22.44 12.17
CA ILE A 140 5.72 23.83 12.33
C ILE A 140 6.28 24.11 13.74
N SER A 141 5.90 23.35 14.76
CA SER A 141 6.32 23.61 16.15
C SER A 141 7.80 23.30 16.44
N ARG A 142 8.57 22.76 15.49
CA ARG A 142 9.99 22.38 15.66
C ARG A 142 11.00 23.16 14.83
N GLY A 143 10.62 24.30 14.27
CA GLY A 143 11.60 25.22 13.70
C GLY A 143 11.02 26.01 12.54
N GLY A 144 11.02 27.31 12.70
CA GLY A 144 10.55 28.23 11.68
C GLY A 144 11.34 28.07 10.38
N MET A 145 10.69 27.50 9.37
CA MET A 145 10.95 27.85 7.98
C MET A 145 9.62 27.94 7.28
N SER A 146 9.33 29.12 6.73
CA SER A 146 8.28 29.33 5.75
C SER A 146 8.54 28.40 4.58
N THR A 147 7.76 27.32 4.47
CA THR A 147 7.81 26.44 3.31
C THR A 147 6.38 26.17 2.88
N THR A 148 5.98 26.87 1.83
CA THR A 148 4.87 26.48 0.95
C THR A 148 5.09 25.03 0.55
N LEU A 149 4.24 24.11 1.01
CA LEU A 149 4.34 22.72 0.59
C LEU A 149 3.74 22.61 -0.82
N ILE A 150 4.67 22.47 -1.76
CA ILE A 150 4.51 22.41 -3.20
C ILE A 150 3.63 21.21 -3.58
N THR A 151 2.61 21.47 -4.38
CA THR A 151 1.90 20.48 -5.21
C THR A 151 2.93 19.64 -5.97
N ILE A 152 2.98 18.33 -5.74
CA ILE A 152 3.83 17.43 -6.51
C ILE A 152 3.17 17.24 -7.88
N GLU A 153 3.57 18.04 -8.87
CA GLU A 153 3.39 17.71 -10.28
C GLU A 153 4.28 16.50 -10.61
N LEU A 154 3.68 15.35 -10.91
CA LEU A 154 4.40 14.20 -11.43
C LEU A 154 4.52 14.32 -12.96
N SER A 155 5.66 14.82 -13.40
CA SER A 155 6.13 14.78 -14.79
C SER A 155 6.40 13.33 -15.26
N HIS A 156 6.16 13.07 -16.55
CA HIS A 156 6.23 11.77 -17.19
C HIS A 156 7.66 11.21 -17.33
N SER A 157 7.76 9.88 -17.44
CA SER A 157 8.96 9.06 -17.78
C SER A 157 10.01 8.97 -16.66
N THR A 158 10.43 7.80 -16.15
CA THR A 158 11.08 6.70 -16.87
C THR A 158 11.17 5.48 -15.93
N THR A 159 11.29 4.28 -16.51
CA THR A 159 11.46 2.93 -15.94
C THR A 159 12.27 2.84 -14.63
N THR A 160 11.62 2.35 -13.57
CA THR A 160 12.26 1.80 -12.36
C THR A 160 11.64 0.44 -12.09
N ALA A 161 12.47 -0.59 -11.85
CA ALA A 161 12.00 -1.90 -11.42
C ALA A 161 11.22 -1.74 -10.11
N THR A 162 9.89 -1.78 -10.21
CA THR A 162 8.99 -1.76 -9.07
C THR A 162 9.05 -3.15 -8.44
N ILE A 163 9.40 -3.22 -7.16
CA ILE A 163 8.91 -4.32 -6.33
C ILE A 163 7.40 -4.11 -6.27
N VAL A 164 6.67 -4.83 -7.11
CA VAL A 164 5.20 -4.83 -7.12
C VAL A 164 4.67 -5.67 -5.97
#